data_AF-A0AAU1EJD1-F1
#
_entry.id   AF-A0AAU1EJD1-F1
#
_cell.length_a   1.000
_cell.length_b   1.000
_cell.length_c   1.000
_cell.angle_alpha   90.00
_cell.angle_beta   90.00
_cell.angle_gamma   90.00
#
_symmetry.space_group_name_H-M   'P 1'
#
loop_
_entity.id
_entity.type
_entity.pdbx_description
1 polymer ?
#
loop_
_entity_poly.entity_id
_entity_poly.type
_entity_poly.pdbx_seq_one_letter_code
_entity_poly.pdbx_strand_id
1 'polypeptide(L)'
;MRDGEGRAAGRLDFQICHCCRLGHVESIVVAAHWQGQGVGRRAVHTALGPSMGYAWSTSRQTSEGRRFFAAMREETGLAFTAGGAGCPHMLAAHRPGLLRGLLTHHRA
;
A
#
# COMPACT_ATOMS: atom_id res chain seq x y z
N MET A 1 4.30 2.11 -9.36
CA MET A 1 3.21 1.87 -10.31
C MET A 1 3.61 2.48 -11.65
N ARG A 2 3.40 1.77 -12.75
CA ARG A 2 3.71 2.31 -14.08
C ARG A 2 2.48 2.22 -15.00
N ASP A 3 2.42 3.10 -16.00
CA ASP A 3 1.43 3.02 -17.07
C ASP A 3 1.80 1.96 -18.12
N GLY A 4 0.99 1.80 -19.17
CA GLY A 4 1.24 0.83 -20.25
C GLY A 4 2.52 1.09 -21.06
N GLU A 5 3.07 2.29 -20.97
CA GLU A 5 4.32 2.73 -21.61
C GLU A 5 5.53 2.66 -20.68
N GLY A 6 5.35 2.23 -19.41
CA GLY A 6 6.42 2.12 -18.45
C GLY A 6 6.83 3.45 -17.80
N ARG A 7 6.01 4.50 -17.84
CA ARG A 7 6.24 5.74 -17.08
C ARG A 7 5.71 5.61 -15.66
N ALA A 8 6.30 6.33 -14.70
CA ALA A 8 5.84 6.29 -13.31
C ALA A 8 4.45 6.93 -13.18
N ALA A 9 3.42 6.10 -12.98
CA ALA A 9 2.04 6.54 -12.73
C ALA A 9 1.77 6.84 -11.25
N GLY A 10 2.65 6.37 -10.36
CA GLY A 10 2.55 6.58 -8.93
C GLY A 10 3.47 5.68 -8.12
N ARG A 11 3.42 5.82 -6.81
CA ARG A 11 4.18 5.04 -5.82
C ARG A 11 3.29 4.57 -4.67
N LEU A 12 3.46 3.31 -4.27
CA LEU A 12 2.87 2.72 -3.08
C LEU A 12 4.03 2.18 -2.23
N ASP A 13 4.17 2.72 -1.02
CA ASP A 13 5.13 2.26 -0.03
C ASP A 13 4.39 1.48 1.05
N PHE A 14 4.81 0.24 1.28
CA PHE A 14 4.21 -0.61 2.29
C PHE A 14 5.22 -1.59 2.89
N GLN A 15 4.88 -2.10 4.06
CA GLN A 15 5.60 -3.16 4.75
C GLN A 15 4.65 -4.32 5.05
N ILE A 16 5.19 -5.54 5.03
CA ILE A 16 4.50 -6.75 5.45
C ILE A 16 5.34 -7.45 6.50
N CYS A 17 4.70 -7.87 7.59
CA CYS A 17 5.30 -8.73 8.59
C CYS A 17 4.57 -10.07 8.55
N HIS A 18 5.23 -11.09 8.01
CA HIS A 18 4.67 -12.44 7.95
C HIS A 18 4.51 -13.06 9.34
N CYS A 19 5.44 -12.77 10.28
CA CYS A 19 5.36 -13.28 11.65
C CYS A 19 4.10 -12.81 12.38
N CYS A 20 3.72 -11.53 12.22
CA CYS A 20 2.52 -10.96 12.85
C CYS A 20 1.27 -11.04 11.96
N ARG A 21 1.43 -11.43 10.68
CA ARG A 21 0.39 -11.34 9.64
C ARG A 21 -0.24 -9.95 9.53
N LEU A 22 0.62 -8.93 9.46
CA LEU A 22 0.22 -7.53 9.34
C LEU A 22 0.79 -6.91 8.07
N GLY A 23 0.00 -6.06 7.42
CA GLY A 23 0.42 -5.14 6.38
C GLY A 23 0.27 -3.68 6.84
N HIS A 24 1.21 -2.82 6.46
CA HIS A 24 1.17 -1.40 6.79
C HIS A 24 1.47 -0.56 5.55
N VAL A 25 0.55 0.32 5.15
CA VAL A 25 0.77 1.28 4.06
C VAL A 25 1.35 2.57 4.62
N GLU A 26 2.59 2.88 4.24
CA GLU A 26 3.27 4.12 4.63
C GLU A 26 2.77 5.30 3.80
N SER A 27 2.70 5.12 2.48
CA SER A 27 2.31 6.17 1.55
C SER A 27 1.71 5.60 0.28
N ILE A 28 0.75 6.32 -0.30
CA ILE A 28 0.26 6.07 -1.65
C ILE A 28 0.13 7.41 -2.36
N VAL A 29 0.78 7.52 -3.52
CA VAL A 29 0.77 8.72 -4.35
C VAL A 29 0.51 8.29 -5.79
N VAL A 30 -0.50 8.88 -6.41
CA VAL A 30 -0.80 8.71 -7.84
C VAL A 30 -0.59 10.05 -8.52
N ALA A 31 0.14 10.07 -9.63
CA ALA A 31 0.36 11.29 -10.39
C ALA A 31 -1.00 11.87 -10.84
N ALA A 32 -1.15 13.20 -10.79
CA ALA A 32 -2.45 13.86 -10.96
C ALA A 32 -3.21 13.43 -12.23
N HIS A 33 -2.50 13.33 -13.36
CA HIS A 33 -3.07 12.90 -14.66
C HIS A 33 -3.50 11.42 -14.71
N TRP A 34 -3.17 10.64 -13.68
CA TRP A 34 -3.55 9.23 -13.51
C TRP A 34 -4.56 9.00 -12.38
N GLN A 35 -4.96 10.04 -11.66
CA GLN A 35 -5.98 9.94 -10.62
C GLN A 35 -7.35 9.59 -11.24
N GLY A 36 -8.19 8.87 -10.48
CA GLY A 36 -9.49 8.37 -10.97
C GLY A 36 -9.41 7.16 -11.91
N GLN A 37 -8.24 6.80 -12.43
CA GLN A 37 -8.05 5.69 -13.41
C GLN A 37 -7.80 4.32 -12.76
N GLY A 38 -8.14 4.17 -11.47
CA GLY A 38 -7.95 2.93 -10.71
C GLY A 38 -6.49 2.53 -10.46
N VAL A 39 -5.51 3.41 -10.68
CA VAL A 39 -4.08 3.12 -10.52
C VAL A 39 -3.74 2.76 -9.07
N GLY A 40 -4.18 3.58 -8.11
CA GLY A 40 -3.98 3.31 -6.68
C GLY A 40 -4.69 2.03 -6.23
N ARG A 41 -5.93 1.80 -6.71
CA ARG A 41 -6.70 0.58 -6.46
C ARG A 41 -5.93 -0.67 -6.90
N ARG A 42 -5.43 -0.69 -8.14
CA ARG A 42 -4.63 -1.82 -8.66
C ARG A 42 -3.40 -2.09 -7.79
N ALA A 43 -2.70 -1.04 -7.37
CA ALA A 43 -1.51 -1.19 -6.54
C ALA A 43 -1.81 -1.79 -5.16
N VAL A 44 -2.90 -1.38 -4.52
CA VAL A 44 -3.33 -1.98 -3.25
C VAL A 44 -3.65 -3.46 -3.45
N HIS A 45 -4.41 -3.82 -4.48
CA HIS A 45 -4.68 -5.24 -4.79
C HIS A 45 -3.43 -6.07 -5.02
N THR A 46 -2.45 -5.53 -5.74
CA THR A 46 -1.15 -6.20 -5.93
C THR A 46 -0.44 -6.43 -4.58
N ALA A 47 -0.47 -5.46 -3.67
CA ALA A 47 0.11 -5.61 -2.34
C ALA A 47 -0.65 -6.61 -1.46
N LEU A 48 -1.99 -6.66 -1.57
CA LEU A 48 -2.84 -7.59 -0.84
C LEU A 48 -2.63 -9.05 -1.25
N GLY A 49 -2.43 -9.32 -2.55
CA GLY A 49 -2.32 -10.68 -3.12
C GLY A 49 -1.49 -11.68 -2.30
N PRO A 50 -0.19 -11.42 -2.04
CA PRO A 50 0.66 -12.33 -1.27
C PRO A 50 0.37 -12.37 0.25
N SER A 51 -0.58 -11.58 0.74
CA SER A 51 -0.86 -11.37 2.17
C SER A 51 -2.35 -11.53 2.50
N MET A 52 -3.02 -12.43 1.77
CA MET A 52 -4.43 -12.74 2.01
C MET A 52 -4.67 -13.14 3.47
N GLY A 53 -5.68 -12.53 4.09
CA GLY A 53 -6.02 -12.75 5.50
C GLY A 53 -5.18 -11.97 6.52
N TYR A 54 -4.31 -11.06 6.07
CA TYR A 54 -3.53 -10.20 6.97
C TYR A 54 -4.38 -8.99 7.38
N ALA A 55 -4.14 -8.47 8.59
CA ALA A 55 -4.75 -7.20 9.00
C ALA A 55 -3.91 -6.04 8.46
N TRP A 56 -4.59 -4.98 8.01
CA TRP A 56 -3.94 -3.84 7.36
C TRP A 56 -4.15 -2.53 8.13
N SER A 57 -3.12 -1.70 8.14
CA SER A 57 -3.19 -0.33 8.66
C SER A 57 -2.52 0.63 7.71
N THR A 58 -2.77 1.92 7.92
CA THR A 58 -2.10 2.98 7.17
C THR A 58 -1.49 3.99 8.13
N SER A 59 -0.50 4.73 7.64
CA SER A 59 -0.10 6.00 8.25
C SER A 59 -1.28 6.99 8.31
N ARG A 60 -1.03 8.21 8.83
CA ARG A 60 -2.07 9.25 8.88
C ARG A 60 -2.61 9.55 7.48
N GLN A 61 -3.93 9.49 7.33
CA GLN A 61 -4.60 9.68 6.05
C GLN A 61 -5.00 11.14 5.85
N THR A 62 -4.74 11.68 4.66
CA THR A 62 -5.36 12.93 4.17
C THR A 62 -6.87 12.73 3.98
N SER A 63 -7.63 13.81 3.74
CA SER A 63 -9.07 13.72 3.42
C SER A 63 -9.34 12.87 2.18
N GLU A 64 -8.51 13.01 1.15
CA GLU A 64 -8.54 12.19 -0.06
C GLU A 64 -8.20 10.72 0.25
N GLY A 65 -7.13 10.50 1.03
CA GLY A 65 -6.73 9.16 1.47
C GLY A 65 -7.84 8.43 2.23
N ARG A 66 -8.57 9.13 3.12
CA ARG A 66 -9.71 8.54 3.83
C ARG A 66 -10.80 8.07 2.88
N ARG A 67 -11.14 8.86 1.87
CA ARG A 67 -12.15 8.48 0.85
C ARG A 67 -11.67 7.27 0.06
N PHE A 68 -10.40 7.27 -0.36
CA PHE A 68 -9.80 6.16 -1.08
C PHE A 68 -9.82 4.85 -0.27
N PHE A 69 -9.35 4.88 0.99
CA PHE A 69 -9.32 3.67 1.82
C PHE A 69 -10.71 3.22 2.31
N ALA A 70 -11.69 4.12 2.40
CA ALA A 70 -13.09 3.75 2.62
C ALA A 70 -13.63 2.93 1.44
N ALA A 71 -13.39 3.38 0.21
CA ALA A 71 -13.75 2.62 -0.99
C ALA A 71 -13.02 1.26 -1.06
N MET A 72 -11.72 1.22 -0.74
CA MET A 72 -10.99 -0.05 -0.69
C MET A 72 -11.53 -1.00 0.38
N ARG A 73 -11.99 -0.51 1.53
CA ARG A 73 -12.63 -1.33 2.56
C ARG A 73 -13.93 -1.92 2.06
N GLU A 74 -14.79 -1.12 1.43
CA GLU A 74 -16.05 -1.60 0.84
C GLU A 74 -15.79 -2.69 -0.20
N GLU A 75 -14.73 -2.53 -1.00
CA GLU A 75 -14.39 -3.47 -2.05
C GLU A 75 -13.72 -4.77 -1.55
N THR A 76 -12.83 -4.67 -0.55
CA THR A 76 -11.99 -5.80 -0.11
C THR A 76 -12.47 -6.45 1.18
N GLY A 77 -13.39 -5.81 1.90
CA GLY A 77 -13.76 -6.19 3.26
C GLY A 77 -12.68 -5.94 4.31
N LEU A 78 -11.50 -5.43 3.92
CA LEU A 78 -10.38 -5.18 4.85
C LEU A 78 -10.50 -3.80 5.48
N ALA A 79 -10.36 -3.75 6.80
CA ALA A 79 -10.18 -2.48 7.49
C ALA A 79 -8.76 -1.96 7.23
N PHE A 80 -8.66 -0.73 6.73
CA PHE A 80 -7.41 0.03 6.61
C PHE A 80 -7.33 1.06 7.73
N THR A 81 -7.03 0.60 8.94
CA THR A 81 -7.07 1.44 10.16
C THR A 81 -6.02 2.56 10.08
N ALA A 82 -6.48 3.81 10.11
CA ALA A 82 -5.62 4.98 10.01
C ALA A 82 -4.84 5.23 11.30
N GLY A 83 -3.57 5.65 11.16
CA GLY A 83 -2.71 5.98 12.30
C GLY A 83 -2.26 4.77 13.12
N GLY A 84 -2.53 3.55 12.66
CA GLY A 84 -1.99 2.35 13.27
C GLY A 84 -0.47 2.30 13.10
N ALA A 85 0.26 2.03 14.18
CA ALA A 85 1.68 1.72 14.08
C ALA A 85 1.86 0.33 13.45
N GLY A 86 2.92 0.16 12.66
CA GLY A 86 3.42 -1.18 12.32
C GLY A 86 3.80 -1.95 13.59
N CYS A 87 3.87 -3.28 13.52
CA CYS A 87 4.32 -4.06 14.68
C CYS A 87 5.80 -3.80 15.00
N PRO A 88 6.27 -4.15 16.22
CA PRO A 88 7.67 -3.99 16.59
C PRO A 88 8.68 -4.58 15.58
N HIS A 89 8.33 -5.65 14.86
CA HIS A 89 9.18 -6.19 13.80
C HIS A 89 9.35 -5.22 12.62
N MET A 90 8.29 -4.54 12.20
CA MET A 90 8.35 -3.51 11.15
C MET A 90 9.11 -2.27 11.62
N LEU A 91 8.97 -1.91 12.89
CA LEU A 91 9.69 -0.78 13.48
C LEU A 91 11.19 -1.07 13.65
N ALA A 92 11.54 -2.30 14.01
CA ALA A 92 12.94 -2.76 14.09
C ALA A 92 13.56 -2.95 12.69
N ALA A 93 12.74 -3.30 11.70
CA ALA A 93 13.10 -3.41 10.29
C ALA A 93 13.45 -2.08 9.62
N HIS A 94 13.23 -0.93 10.27
CA HIS A 94 13.77 0.36 9.84
C HIS A 94 15.32 0.44 9.98
N ARG A 95 16.01 -0.65 10.34
CA ARG A 95 17.44 -0.85 10.06
C ARG A 95 17.63 -1.27 8.60
N PRO A 96 18.62 -0.73 7.86
CA PRO A 96 18.77 -0.98 6.43
C PRO A 96 18.96 -2.49 6.16
N GLY A 97 17.95 -3.15 5.57
CA GLY A 97 18.05 -4.56 5.18
C GLY A 97 16.75 -5.38 5.09
N LEU A 98 15.59 -4.89 5.56
CA LEU A 98 14.32 -5.63 5.45
C LEU A 98 13.50 -5.20 4.23
N LEU A 99 12.80 -6.18 3.61
CA LEU A 99 12.03 -6.04 2.36
C LEU A 99 11.02 -4.89 2.41
N ARG A 100 11.46 -3.71 1.95
CA ARG A 100 10.60 -2.58 1.62
C ARG A 100 9.99 -2.88 0.25
N GLY A 101 8.71 -3.20 0.23
CA GLY A 101 7.99 -3.43 -1.01
C GLY A 101 7.79 -2.12 -1.74
N LEU A 102 8.68 -1.79 -2.68
CA LEU A 102 8.45 -0.73 -3.66
C LEU A 102 7.82 -1.39 -4.90
N LEU A 103 6.51 -1.22 -5.11
CA LEU A 103 5.90 -1.67 -6.35
C LEU A 103 6.24 -0.68 -7.48
N THR A 104 7.47 -0.73 -7.97
CA THR A 104 7.88 -0.23 -9.28
C THR A 104 7.84 -1.40 -10.24
N HIS A 105 6.78 -1.51 -11.06
CA HIS A 105 6.79 -2.48 -12.15
C HIS A 105 8.06 -2.26 -13.00
N HIS A 106 8.95 -3.25 -13.03
CA HIS A 106 9.98 -3.38 -14.06
C HIS A 106 9.45 -4.40 -15.05
N ARG A 107 9.44 -4.06 -16.35
CA ARG A 107 9.26 -5.07 -17.39
C ARG A 107 10.50 -5.98 -17.37
N ALA A 108 10.26 -7.29 -17.29
CA ALA A 108 11.19 -8.28 -17.84
C ALA A 108 11.11 -8.22 -19.37
#